data_AF-A0AAV1X7E6-F1
#
_entry.id   AF-A0AAV1X7E6-F1
#
_cell.length_a   1.000
_cell.length_b   1.000
_cell.length_c   1.000
_cell.angle_alpha   90.00
_cell.angle_beta   90.00
_cell.angle_gamma   90.00
#
_symmetry.space_group_name_H-M   'P 1'
#
loop_
_entity.id
_entity.type
_entity.pdbx_description
1 polymer ?
#
loop_
_entity_poly.entity_id
_entity_poly.type
_entity_poly.pdbx_seq_one_letter_code
_entity_poly.pdbx_strand_id
1 'polypeptide(L)'
;MSILSIFHGRYTNALTATDDGRNVSNVSALYILGDSSVDCGDNTLFYPLLHSHLSVYSCNGSDATLLPQLIAEKIGLTSIRPFYGQKGSMEEVLGGLNFGSTQATIMNEGSNSHQSLNQQLRQVSETMQLLQLQLTEDTAIEFTKSSIFLVSFGKEDHIDFFLHNSTSQIFNQNFTTILVDQMTNAVRYLYDANARKIICLGILPLGCTPRIAWESTNHTSAGDDTGNGCVDKVNQLVFKYNRLLEEHVAKLNAEFSDAQMVFCDVYNGMMEIINNPRLYGKLLSPLS
;
A
#
# COMPACT_ATOMS: atom_id res chain seq x y z
N MET A 1 19.72 11.82 -49.97
CA MET A 1 20.88 10.95 -49.63
C MET A 1 21.52 11.55 -48.38
N SER A 2 21.72 10.88 -47.25
CA SER A 2 21.49 9.49 -46.83
C SER A 2 21.58 9.45 -45.28
N ILE A 3 21.03 8.50 -44.51
CA ILE A 3 20.26 7.27 -44.79
C ILE A 3 19.37 6.92 -43.58
N LEU A 4 18.33 6.09 -43.71
CA LEU A 4 17.57 5.54 -42.56
C LEU A 4 18.37 4.46 -41.81
N SER A 5 18.24 4.39 -40.49
CA SER A 5 18.60 3.18 -39.73
C SER A 5 17.47 2.84 -38.77
N ILE A 6 16.61 1.92 -39.20
CA ILE A 6 15.50 1.39 -38.41
C ILE A 6 16.05 0.25 -37.54
N PHE A 7 16.11 0.45 -36.22
CA PHE A 7 16.40 -0.63 -35.28
C PHE A 7 15.15 -1.50 -35.09
N HIS A 8 15.01 -2.53 -35.93
CA HIS A 8 14.08 -3.65 -35.67
C HIS A 8 14.64 -4.57 -34.56
N GLY A 9 14.48 -4.16 -33.31
CA GLY A 9 14.76 -5.00 -32.15
C GLY A 9 13.67 -6.05 -31.94
N ARG A 10 13.77 -7.21 -32.61
CA ARG A 10 12.94 -8.38 -32.28
C ARG A 10 13.36 -8.95 -30.92
N TYR A 11 12.69 -8.54 -29.85
CA TYR A 11 12.75 -9.24 -28.57
C TYR A 11 11.84 -10.47 -28.61
N THR A 12 12.39 -11.59 -29.08
CA THR A 12 11.81 -12.92 -28.89
C THR A 12 12.61 -13.71 -27.88
N ASN A 13 11.91 -14.36 -26.94
CA ASN A 13 12.37 -15.37 -25.98
C ASN A 13 12.94 -14.84 -24.64
N ALA A 14 12.03 -14.61 -23.70
CA ALA A 14 12.26 -14.83 -22.27
C ALA A 14 11.03 -15.50 -21.61
N LEU A 15 10.41 -16.45 -22.33
CA LEU A 15 9.33 -17.31 -21.81
C LEU A 15 9.67 -18.78 -22.09
N THR A 16 10.48 -19.34 -21.20
CA THR A 16 10.74 -20.79 -21.10
C THR A 16 10.46 -21.22 -19.68
N ALA A 17 9.17 -21.46 -19.39
CA ALA A 17 8.75 -22.14 -18.19
C ALA A 17 9.07 -23.63 -18.32
N THR A 18 9.84 -24.18 -17.38
CA THR A 18 9.93 -25.63 -17.18
C THR A 18 8.82 -26.06 -16.22
N ASP A 19 8.02 -27.03 -16.65
CA ASP A 19 6.86 -27.56 -15.94
C ASP A 19 7.21 -28.23 -14.61
N ASP A 20 6.55 -27.80 -13.53
CA ASP A 20 6.28 -28.62 -12.35
C ASP A 20 4.90 -28.26 -11.75
N GLY A 21 3.84 -28.79 -12.35
CA GLY A 21 2.72 -29.40 -11.60
C GLY A 21 1.84 -28.52 -10.70
N ARG A 22 2.08 -27.21 -10.60
CA ARG A 22 1.24 -26.23 -9.88
C ARG A 22 0.97 -25.04 -10.79
N ASN A 23 -0.32 -24.72 -10.98
CA ASN A 23 -0.76 -23.44 -11.53
C ASN A 23 -0.44 -22.30 -10.55
N VAL A 24 0.84 -21.92 -10.46
CA VAL A 24 1.24 -20.61 -9.95
C VAL A 24 0.77 -19.61 -11.01
N SER A 25 -0.18 -18.74 -10.65
CA SER A 25 -0.57 -17.67 -11.56
C SER A 25 0.65 -16.79 -11.77
N ASN A 26 1.15 -16.72 -13.01
CA ASN A 26 2.36 -15.94 -13.29
C ASN A 26 2.03 -14.46 -13.02
N VAL A 27 2.62 -13.90 -11.96
CA VAL A 27 2.47 -12.49 -11.61
C VAL A 27 3.61 -11.75 -12.27
N SER A 28 3.27 -10.84 -13.20
CA SER A 28 4.27 -10.15 -14.01
C SER A 28 4.98 -9.04 -13.23
N ALA A 29 4.24 -8.31 -12.39
CA ALA A 29 4.74 -7.19 -11.58
C ALA A 29 3.92 -6.98 -10.31
N LEU A 30 4.48 -6.22 -9.36
CA LEU A 30 3.78 -5.71 -8.18
C LEU A 30 3.87 -4.18 -8.13
N TYR A 31 2.75 -3.51 -8.29
CA TYR A 31 2.60 -2.07 -8.10
C TYR A 31 2.06 -1.78 -6.71
N ILE A 32 2.71 -0.89 -5.96
CA ILE A 32 2.42 -0.63 -4.55
C ILE A 32 2.05 0.83 -4.37
N LEU A 33 0.88 1.10 -3.80
CA LEU A 33 0.41 2.43 -3.44
C LEU A 33 0.09 2.46 -1.95
N GLY A 34 0.40 3.56 -1.27
CA GLY A 34 0.02 3.72 0.12
C GLY A 34 0.73 4.81 0.89
N ASP A 35 0.51 4.78 2.20
CA ASP A 35 1.12 5.66 3.18
C ASP A 35 2.49 5.14 3.68
N SER A 36 2.96 5.65 4.83
CA SER A 36 4.22 5.23 5.46
C SER A 36 4.29 3.72 5.80
N SER A 37 3.17 2.98 5.71
CA SER A 37 3.13 1.52 5.85
C SER A 37 3.80 0.77 4.69
N VAL A 38 3.97 1.43 3.54
CA VAL A 38 4.56 0.84 2.33
C VAL A 38 5.65 1.71 1.68
N ASP A 39 5.91 2.91 2.20
CA ASP A 39 6.96 3.82 1.72
C ASP A 39 8.39 3.32 2.01
N CYS A 40 9.27 3.39 1.01
CA CYS A 40 10.70 3.08 1.10
C CYS A 40 11.61 4.33 1.21
N GLY A 41 11.06 5.53 1.47
CA GLY A 41 11.80 6.77 1.75
C GLY A 41 12.12 7.64 0.52
N ASP A 42 12.40 7.05 -0.64
CA ASP A 42 12.82 7.80 -1.84
C ASP A 42 11.71 8.62 -2.52
N ASN A 43 10.43 8.35 -2.22
CA ASN A 43 9.31 9.04 -2.89
C ASN A 43 8.97 10.43 -2.32
N THR A 44 9.56 10.79 -1.17
CA THR A 44 9.24 12.03 -0.45
C THR A 44 10.23 13.16 -0.78
N LEU A 45 10.43 13.44 -2.08
CA LEU A 45 11.51 14.26 -2.67
C LEU A 45 11.81 15.65 -2.05
N PHE A 46 10.90 16.24 -1.27
CA PHE A 46 11.09 17.54 -0.62
C PHE A 46 11.05 17.48 0.93
N TYR A 47 10.76 16.31 1.50
CA TYR A 47 10.59 16.15 2.95
C TYR A 47 11.91 16.16 3.74
N PRO A 48 13.05 15.60 3.24
CA PRO A 48 14.35 15.71 3.91
C PRO A 48 14.86 17.15 4.08
N LEU A 49 14.34 18.10 3.29
CA LEU A 49 14.65 19.53 3.40
C LEU A 49 13.80 20.26 4.46
N LEU A 50 12.71 19.63 4.92
CA LEU A 50 11.71 20.22 5.82
C LEU A 50 11.61 19.51 7.17
N HIS A 51 11.97 18.23 7.26
CA HIS A 51 11.94 17.43 8.49
C HIS A 51 13.20 16.56 8.60
N SER A 52 13.97 16.76 9.67
CA SER A 52 15.31 16.16 9.84
C SER A 52 15.33 14.70 10.33
N HIS A 53 14.16 14.09 10.56
CA HIS A 53 14.04 12.75 11.12
C HIS A 53 12.83 12.00 10.54
N LEU A 54 13.02 11.22 9.48
CA LEU A 54 12.16 10.08 9.13
C LEU A 54 12.85 9.16 8.08
N SER A 55 12.61 7.87 8.22
CA SER A 55 13.08 6.71 7.42
C SER A 55 14.15 6.95 6.34
N VAL A 56 15.43 6.74 6.69
CA VAL A 56 16.54 6.55 5.72
C VAL A 56 16.77 5.04 5.51
N TYR A 57 15.70 4.25 5.46
CA TYR A 57 15.77 2.79 5.38
C TYR A 57 15.45 2.29 3.97
N SER A 58 16.40 1.57 3.37
CA SER A 58 16.22 0.91 2.08
C SER A 58 15.11 -0.14 2.14
N CYS A 59 14.32 -0.31 1.06
CA CYS A 59 13.21 -1.28 0.98
C CYS A 59 13.54 -2.68 1.54
N ASN A 60 14.78 -3.15 1.36
CA ASN A 60 15.27 -4.48 1.74
C ASN A 60 16.43 -4.39 2.75
N GLY A 61 16.21 -3.75 3.90
CA GLY A 61 17.06 -3.88 5.09
C GLY A 61 16.61 -5.06 5.96
N SER A 62 17.56 -5.79 6.56
CA SER A 62 17.27 -6.97 7.42
C SER A 62 16.28 -6.68 8.56
N ASP A 63 16.30 -5.44 9.05
CA ASP A 63 15.57 -5.02 10.25
C ASP A 63 14.36 -4.11 9.90
N ALA A 64 14.11 -3.87 8.59
CA ALA A 64 13.16 -2.88 8.09
C ALA A 64 12.40 -3.31 6.82
N THR A 65 12.37 -4.61 6.49
CA THR A 65 11.69 -5.10 5.28
C THR A 65 10.16 -4.96 5.41
N LEU A 66 9.56 -4.24 4.46
CA LEU A 66 8.11 -3.95 4.45
C LEU A 66 7.29 -5.15 3.96
N LEU A 67 6.04 -5.28 4.43
CA LEU A 67 5.15 -6.39 4.04
C LEU A 67 4.99 -6.55 2.52
N PRO A 68 4.86 -5.50 1.68
CA PRO A 68 4.83 -5.66 0.24
C PRO A 68 6.10 -6.27 -0.37
N GLN A 69 7.28 -6.04 0.22
CA GLN A 69 8.53 -6.65 -0.24
C GLN A 69 8.60 -8.14 0.13
N LEU A 70 8.10 -8.52 1.32
CA LEU A 70 7.92 -9.94 1.68
C LEU A 70 6.92 -10.64 0.75
N ILE A 71 5.85 -9.94 0.33
CA ILE A 71 4.90 -10.45 -0.67
C ILE A 71 5.60 -10.63 -2.02
N ALA A 72 6.37 -9.63 -2.48
CA ALA A 72 7.13 -9.69 -3.74
C ALA A 72 8.09 -10.89 -3.77
N GLU A 73 8.91 -11.06 -2.73
CA GLU A 73 9.82 -12.20 -2.58
C GLU A 73 9.04 -13.52 -2.61
N LYS A 74 7.90 -13.59 -1.89
CA LYS A 74 7.10 -14.81 -1.78
C LYS A 74 6.47 -15.25 -3.11
N ILE A 75 6.22 -14.32 -4.02
CA ILE A 75 5.70 -14.59 -5.38
C ILE A 75 6.80 -14.62 -6.45
N GLY A 76 8.08 -14.54 -6.07
CA GLY A 76 9.23 -14.68 -6.97
C GLY A 76 9.66 -13.42 -7.71
N LEU A 77 9.16 -12.24 -7.30
CA LEU A 77 9.62 -10.96 -7.83
C LEU A 77 10.89 -10.48 -7.10
N THR A 78 11.68 -9.66 -7.79
CA THR A 78 12.79 -8.91 -7.20
C THR A 78 12.26 -7.75 -6.33
N SER A 79 13.14 -7.13 -5.53
CA SER A 79 12.79 -5.97 -4.71
C SER A 79 12.16 -4.85 -5.54
N ILE A 80 10.96 -4.41 -5.16
CA ILE A 80 10.19 -3.41 -5.89
C ILE A 80 10.77 -2.02 -5.61
N ARG A 81 11.14 -1.29 -6.67
CA ARG A 81 11.79 0.02 -6.56
C ARG A 81 10.80 1.16 -6.32
N PRO A 82 11.21 2.23 -5.60
CA PRO A 82 10.44 3.47 -5.51
C PRO A 82 10.28 4.14 -6.88
N PHE A 83 9.11 4.75 -7.13
CA PHE A 83 8.78 5.45 -8.37
C PHE A 83 9.77 6.56 -8.72
N TYR A 84 10.23 7.34 -7.73
CA TYR A 84 11.25 8.37 -7.96
C TYR A 84 12.71 7.86 -7.88
N GLY A 85 12.91 6.60 -7.46
CA GLY A 85 14.23 5.94 -7.39
C GLY A 85 14.60 5.08 -8.61
N GLN A 86 13.68 4.93 -9.58
CA GLN A 86 13.91 4.22 -10.84
C GLN A 86 14.67 5.07 -11.87
N LYS A 87 15.38 4.43 -12.79
CA LYS A 87 16.29 5.09 -13.75
C LYS A 87 15.64 5.41 -15.10
N GLY A 88 14.32 5.32 -15.20
CA GLY A 88 13.57 5.39 -16.46
C GLY A 88 13.69 4.12 -17.31
N SER A 89 14.14 2.99 -16.73
CA SER A 89 14.35 1.76 -17.49
C SER A 89 13.08 0.89 -17.53
N MET A 90 12.80 0.34 -18.71
CA MET A 90 11.60 -0.51 -18.89
C MET A 90 11.64 -1.78 -18.04
N GLU A 91 12.84 -2.31 -17.75
CA GLU A 91 13.04 -3.46 -16.87
C GLU A 91 12.53 -3.18 -15.44
N GLU A 92 12.81 -2.00 -14.89
CA GLU A 92 12.30 -1.60 -13.57
C GLU A 92 10.77 -1.43 -13.58
N VAL A 93 10.21 -0.82 -14.64
CA VAL A 93 8.75 -0.67 -14.78
C VAL A 93 8.05 -2.03 -14.90
N LEU A 94 8.63 -2.97 -15.65
CA LEU A 94 8.10 -4.32 -15.85
C LEU A 94 8.21 -5.23 -14.63
N GLY A 95 9.12 -4.95 -13.68
CA GLY A 95 9.17 -5.63 -12.38
C GLY A 95 8.13 -5.10 -11.37
N GLY A 96 7.65 -3.87 -11.58
CA GLY A 96 6.73 -3.18 -10.68
C GLY A 96 7.37 -1.99 -9.96
N LEU A 97 6.54 -1.05 -9.51
CA LEU A 97 6.97 0.18 -8.86
C LEU A 97 6.20 0.43 -7.56
N ASN A 98 6.90 1.01 -6.59
CA ASN A 98 6.35 1.48 -5.34
C ASN A 98 6.14 3.00 -5.39
N PHE A 99 4.89 3.42 -5.38
CA PHE A 99 4.43 4.81 -5.36
C PHE A 99 4.20 5.33 -3.92
N GLY A 100 4.25 4.44 -2.93
CA GLY A 100 3.97 4.74 -1.53
C GLY A 100 4.83 5.86 -0.96
N SER A 101 4.25 6.66 -0.07
CA SER A 101 4.88 7.85 0.50
C SER A 101 4.43 8.09 1.93
N THR A 102 5.35 8.50 2.79
CA THR A 102 5.07 8.98 4.14
C THR A 102 4.02 10.11 4.09
N GLN A 103 3.08 10.10 5.03
CA GLN A 103 1.99 11.09 5.17
C GLN A 103 0.97 11.15 4.00
N ALA A 104 0.97 10.17 3.09
CA ALA A 104 -0.09 10.08 2.09
C ALA A 104 -1.45 9.75 2.73
N THR A 105 -2.48 10.53 2.42
CA THR A 105 -3.85 10.33 2.89
C THR A 105 -4.79 9.89 1.76
N ILE A 106 -5.94 9.35 2.15
CA ILE A 106 -7.10 9.14 1.25
C ILE A 106 -7.73 10.51 0.94
N MET A 107 -7.98 11.32 1.97
CA MET A 107 -8.56 12.65 1.83
C MET A 107 -7.47 13.73 1.80
N ASN A 108 -7.43 14.50 0.72
CA ASN A 108 -6.46 15.59 0.55
C ASN A 108 -6.97 16.89 1.19
N GLU A 109 -7.08 16.94 2.52
CA GLU A 109 -7.64 18.09 3.26
C GLU A 109 -6.61 19.12 3.75
N GLY A 110 -5.32 18.99 3.42
CA GLY A 110 -4.29 19.92 3.90
C GLY A 110 -3.01 20.01 3.06
N SER A 111 -2.21 21.05 3.32
CA SER A 111 -0.97 21.36 2.59
C SER A 111 0.17 20.36 2.78
N ASN A 112 0.03 19.42 3.72
CA ASN A 112 1.10 18.52 4.15
C ASN A 112 0.94 17.09 3.60
N SER A 113 -0.18 16.77 2.95
CA SER A 113 -0.37 15.49 2.26
C SER A 113 0.47 15.46 0.98
N HIS A 114 1.65 14.86 1.07
CA HIS A 114 2.53 14.62 -0.07
C HIS A 114 2.20 13.23 -0.66
N GLN A 115 1.97 13.17 -1.97
CA GLN A 115 1.59 11.94 -2.69
C GLN A 115 0.32 11.27 -2.13
N SER A 116 -0.77 12.03 -1.97
CA SER A 116 -2.12 11.50 -1.67
C SER A 116 -2.53 10.36 -2.61
N LEU A 117 -3.56 9.59 -2.22
CA LEU A 117 -4.16 8.53 -3.04
C LEU A 117 -4.36 8.95 -4.51
N ASN A 118 -4.95 10.12 -4.75
CA ASN A 118 -5.20 10.64 -6.11
C ASN A 118 -3.92 11.03 -6.88
N GLN A 119 -2.82 11.36 -6.19
CA GLN A 119 -1.52 11.60 -6.81
C GLN A 119 -0.83 10.28 -7.18
N GLN A 120 -0.88 9.26 -6.31
CA GLN A 120 -0.32 7.94 -6.62
C GLN A 120 -1.10 7.22 -7.73
N LEU A 121 -2.44 7.34 -7.76
CA LEU A 121 -3.26 6.85 -8.88
C LEU A 121 -2.87 7.52 -10.22
N ARG A 122 -2.48 8.79 -10.20
CA ARG A 122 -1.98 9.49 -11.39
C ARG A 122 -0.61 8.92 -11.84
N GLN A 123 0.31 8.69 -10.90
CA GLN A 123 1.60 8.08 -11.22
C GLN A 123 1.44 6.65 -11.79
N VAL A 124 0.46 5.88 -11.29
CA VAL A 124 0.07 4.60 -11.91
C VAL A 124 -0.43 4.82 -13.34
N SER A 125 -1.33 5.78 -13.57
CA SER A 125 -1.84 6.08 -14.92
C SER A 125 -0.71 6.45 -15.89
N GLU A 126 0.21 7.31 -15.47
CA GLU A 126 1.41 7.70 -16.23
C GLU A 126 2.32 6.48 -16.52
N THR A 127 2.47 5.58 -15.55
CA THR A 127 3.25 4.33 -15.71
C THR A 127 2.58 3.36 -16.70
N MET A 128 1.26 3.20 -16.64
CA MET A 128 0.51 2.35 -17.58
C MET A 128 0.52 2.92 -19.01
N GLN A 129 0.44 4.25 -19.15
CA GLN A 129 0.59 4.92 -20.45
C GLN A 129 2.01 4.73 -21.02
N LEU A 130 3.05 4.79 -20.18
CA LEU A 130 4.42 4.50 -20.61
C LEU A 130 4.57 3.06 -21.13
N LEU A 131 3.93 2.07 -20.48
CA LEU A 131 3.88 0.69 -20.96
C LEU A 131 3.16 0.58 -22.31
N GLN A 132 2.02 1.25 -22.49
CA GLN A 132 1.26 1.28 -23.75
C GLN A 132 2.04 1.95 -24.91
N LEU A 133 2.95 2.87 -24.63
CA LEU A 133 3.82 3.51 -25.64
C LEU A 133 5.02 2.64 -26.06
N GLN A 134 5.36 1.61 -25.27
CA GLN A 134 6.59 0.81 -25.42
C GLN A 134 6.29 -0.65 -25.78
N LEU A 135 5.09 -1.13 -25.48
CA LEU A 135 4.53 -2.42 -25.87
C LEU A 135 3.43 -2.21 -26.91
N THR A 136 2.84 -3.29 -27.45
CA THR A 136 1.55 -3.16 -28.15
C THR A 136 0.42 -3.00 -27.14
N GLU A 137 -0.70 -2.40 -27.55
CA GLU A 137 -1.89 -2.21 -26.71
C GLU A 137 -2.35 -3.51 -26.03
N ASP A 138 -2.56 -4.59 -26.81
CA ASP A 138 -2.91 -5.91 -26.29
C ASP A 138 -1.88 -6.44 -25.27
N THR A 139 -0.58 -6.27 -25.53
CA THR A 139 0.48 -6.75 -24.64
C THR A 139 0.50 -5.96 -23.33
N ALA A 140 0.31 -4.64 -23.39
CA ALA A 140 0.21 -3.79 -22.21
C ALA A 140 -1.04 -4.15 -21.38
N ILE A 141 -2.19 -4.37 -22.01
CA ILE A 141 -3.42 -4.78 -21.33
C ILE A 141 -3.24 -6.12 -20.61
N GLU A 142 -2.72 -7.16 -21.28
CA GLU A 142 -2.51 -8.47 -20.64
C GLU A 142 -1.40 -8.43 -19.57
N PHE A 143 -0.40 -7.58 -19.74
CA PHE A 143 0.60 -7.31 -18.70
C PHE A 143 -0.03 -6.65 -17.45
N THR A 144 -0.89 -5.65 -17.61
CA THR A 144 -1.58 -5.00 -16.50
C THR A 144 -2.56 -5.95 -15.79
N LYS A 145 -3.31 -6.78 -16.53
CA LYS A 145 -4.18 -7.82 -15.97
C LYS A 145 -3.41 -8.88 -15.17
N SER A 146 -2.20 -9.23 -15.61
CA SER A 146 -1.36 -10.24 -14.94
C SER A 146 -0.57 -9.68 -13.74
N SER A 147 -0.48 -8.36 -13.60
CA SER A 147 0.17 -7.66 -12.48
C SER A 147 -0.72 -7.54 -11.24
N ILE A 148 -0.11 -7.40 -10.06
CA ILE A 148 -0.80 -7.11 -8.79
C ILE A 148 -0.69 -5.63 -8.45
N PHE A 149 -1.80 -5.05 -7.97
CA PHE A 149 -1.86 -3.71 -7.40
C PHE A 149 -2.17 -3.80 -5.91
N LEU A 150 -1.23 -3.45 -5.05
CA LEU A 150 -1.41 -3.41 -3.59
C LEU A 150 -1.69 -1.96 -3.18
N VAL A 151 -2.80 -1.71 -2.47
CA VAL A 151 -3.19 -0.40 -1.94
C VAL A 151 -3.27 -0.45 -0.41
N SER A 152 -2.58 0.48 0.27
CA SER A 152 -2.46 0.53 1.74
C SER A 152 -2.56 1.97 2.24
N PHE A 153 -3.77 2.44 2.51
CA PHE A 153 -4.06 3.82 2.92
C PHE A 153 -5.03 3.88 4.10
N GLY A 154 -5.16 5.07 4.67
CA GLY A 154 -6.12 5.41 5.71
C GLY A 154 -5.50 5.48 7.11
N LYS A 155 -4.27 4.99 7.32
CA LYS A 155 -3.58 5.12 8.61
C LYS A 155 -3.41 6.58 8.98
N GLU A 156 -2.88 7.38 8.05
CA GLU A 156 -2.62 8.80 8.27
C GLU A 156 -3.92 9.59 8.48
N ASP A 157 -4.98 9.30 7.71
CA ASP A 157 -6.30 9.89 7.89
C ASP A 157 -6.85 9.64 9.31
N HIS A 158 -6.71 8.41 9.84
CA HIS A 158 -7.15 8.08 11.20
C HIS A 158 -6.29 8.73 12.30
N ILE A 159 -4.98 8.89 12.06
CA ILE A 159 -4.08 9.62 12.97
C ILE A 159 -4.50 11.09 13.04
N ASP A 160 -4.65 11.76 11.90
CA ASP A 160 -5.03 13.17 11.82
C ASP A 160 -6.41 13.39 12.49
N PHE A 161 -7.38 12.54 12.17
CA PHE A 161 -8.70 12.58 12.78
C PHE A 161 -8.68 12.42 14.32
N PHE A 162 -7.85 11.50 14.84
CA PHE A 162 -7.71 11.28 16.28
C PHE A 162 -7.09 12.49 17.00
N LEU A 163 -6.06 13.10 16.40
CA LEU A 163 -5.32 14.22 16.99
C LEU A 163 -6.07 15.55 16.90
N HIS A 164 -6.86 15.77 15.85
CA HIS A 164 -7.44 17.09 15.57
C HIS A 164 -8.97 17.18 15.72
N ASN A 165 -9.73 16.08 15.57
CA ASN A 165 -11.20 16.12 15.42
C ASN A 165 -12.01 15.16 16.32
N SER A 166 -11.40 14.60 17.36
CA SER A 166 -11.90 13.40 18.09
C SER A 166 -13.14 13.56 19.00
N THR A 167 -13.88 14.66 18.92
CA THR A 167 -14.91 15.06 19.90
C THR A 167 -16.37 14.75 19.53
N SER A 168 -16.70 14.24 18.33
CA SER A 168 -18.11 14.02 17.94
C SER A 168 -18.40 12.71 17.18
N GLN A 169 -19.19 11.84 17.80
CA GLN A 169 -19.48 10.48 17.33
C GLN A 169 -20.23 10.40 15.98
N ILE A 170 -21.00 11.45 15.62
CA ILE A 170 -21.68 11.55 14.32
C ILE A 170 -20.66 11.79 13.19
N PHE A 171 -19.63 12.63 13.44
CA PHE A 171 -18.54 12.83 12.48
C PHE A 171 -17.73 11.54 12.31
N ASN A 172 -17.46 10.79 13.39
CA ASN A 172 -16.79 9.48 13.31
C ASN A 172 -17.47 8.52 12.32
N GLN A 173 -18.81 8.47 12.29
CA GLN A 173 -19.51 7.54 11.40
C GLN A 173 -19.41 7.94 9.93
N ASN A 174 -19.62 9.23 9.63
CA ASN A 174 -19.52 9.75 8.26
C ASN A 174 -18.08 9.66 7.74
N PHE A 175 -17.09 9.99 8.57
CA PHE A 175 -15.66 9.93 8.25
C PHE A 175 -15.25 8.54 7.74
N THR A 176 -15.50 7.48 8.50
CA THR A 176 -15.14 6.11 8.06
C THR A 176 -15.77 5.73 6.73
N THR A 177 -17.05 6.06 6.52
CA THR A 177 -17.75 5.76 5.28
C THR A 177 -17.14 6.51 4.10
N ILE A 178 -16.82 7.80 4.26
CA ILE A 178 -16.16 8.61 3.22
C ILE A 178 -14.81 7.99 2.84
N LEU A 179 -13.98 7.59 3.81
CA LEU A 179 -12.69 6.94 3.50
C LEU A 179 -12.86 5.65 2.69
N VAL A 180 -13.83 4.80 3.08
CA VAL A 180 -14.09 3.53 2.38
C VAL A 180 -14.67 3.77 0.99
N ASP A 181 -15.55 4.76 0.80
CA ASP A 181 -16.09 5.11 -0.50
C ASP A 181 -15.00 5.65 -1.45
N GLN A 182 -14.09 6.49 -0.96
CA GLN A 182 -12.94 6.97 -1.75
C GLN A 182 -12.00 5.82 -2.13
N MET A 183 -11.70 4.90 -1.21
CA MET A 183 -10.92 3.70 -1.53
C MET A 183 -11.64 2.76 -2.50
N THR A 184 -12.96 2.60 -2.38
CA THR A 184 -13.80 1.82 -3.32
C THR A 184 -13.69 2.43 -4.73
N ASN A 185 -13.72 3.76 -4.84
CA ASN A 185 -13.56 4.47 -6.11
C ASN A 185 -12.14 4.34 -6.69
N ALA A 186 -11.10 4.36 -5.84
CA ALA A 186 -9.73 4.10 -6.27
C ALA A 186 -9.54 2.68 -6.81
N VAL A 187 -10.16 1.67 -6.18
CA VAL A 187 -10.12 0.28 -6.67
C VAL A 187 -10.88 0.15 -8.00
N ARG A 188 -12.03 0.82 -8.16
CA ARG A 188 -12.72 0.90 -9.47
C ARG A 188 -11.85 1.57 -10.54
N TYR A 189 -11.18 2.68 -10.23
CA TYR A 189 -10.27 3.36 -11.16
C TYR A 189 -9.12 2.45 -11.63
N LEU A 190 -8.53 1.67 -10.72
CA LEU A 190 -7.52 0.67 -11.08
C LEU A 190 -8.10 -0.43 -11.98
N TYR A 191 -9.30 -0.92 -11.67
CA TYR A 191 -9.99 -1.91 -12.50
C TYR A 191 -10.31 -1.38 -13.92
N ASP A 192 -10.78 -0.15 -14.04
CA ASP A 192 -11.02 0.53 -15.33
C ASP A 192 -9.71 0.71 -16.12
N ALA A 193 -8.58 0.86 -15.42
CA ALA A 193 -7.23 0.86 -15.99
C ALA A 193 -6.66 -0.54 -16.30
N ASN A 194 -7.51 -1.58 -16.40
CA ASN A 194 -7.17 -2.99 -16.65
C ASN A 194 -6.51 -3.77 -15.51
N ALA A 195 -6.42 -3.23 -14.28
CA ALA A 195 -5.98 -4.04 -13.15
C ALA A 195 -7.00 -5.16 -12.88
N ARG A 196 -6.50 -6.39 -12.66
CA ARG A 196 -7.35 -7.55 -12.33
C ARG A 196 -6.96 -8.29 -11.07
N LYS A 197 -5.79 -8.02 -10.49
CA LYS A 197 -5.37 -8.56 -9.19
C LYS A 197 -5.12 -7.39 -8.25
N ILE A 198 -6.00 -7.17 -7.29
CA ILE A 198 -5.93 -5.99 -6.38
C ILE A 198 -5.91 -6.46 -4.93
N ILE A 199 -4.94 -6.01 -4.14
CA ILE A 199 -4.85 -6.29 -2.70
C ILE A 199 -5.11 -5.00 -1.95
N CYS A 200 -6.21 -4.94 -1.20
CA CYS A 200 -6.50 -3.86 -0.26
C CYS A 200 -5.95 -4.26 1.12
N LEU A 201 -4.88 -3.61 1.56
CA LEU A 201 -4.34 -3.82 2.90
C LEU A 201 -5.22 -3.11 3.93
N GLY A 202 -5.62 -3.82 4.99
CA GLY A 202 -6.23 -3.19 6.15
C GLY A 202 -5.22 -2.34 6.93
N ILE A 203 -5.71 -1.51 7.84
CA ILE A 203 -4.86 -0.80 8.81
C ILE A 203 -4.60 -1.74 10.00
N LEU A 204 -3.35 -1.84 10.45
CA LEU A 204 -2.95 -2.57 11.66
C LEU A 204 -3.61 -2.00 12.94
N PRO A 205 -3.47 -2.60 14.12
CA PRO A 205 -4.04 -2.10 15.38
C PRO A 205 -3.41 -0.77 15.81
N LEU A 206 -3.86 0.33 15.22
CA LEU A 206 -3.25 1.65 15.29
C LEU A 206 -3.19 2.18 16.74
N GLY A 207 -4.20 1.85 17.55
CA GLY A 207 -4.23 2.16 18.98
C GLY A 207 -3.09 1.54 19.78
N CYS A 208 -2.52 0.43 19.30
CA CYS A 208 -1.38 -0.26 19.93
C CYS A 208 -0.01 0.24 19.41
N THR A 209 0.03 1.27 18.56
CA THR A 209 1.31 1.80 18.07
C THR A 209 1.97 2.72 19.10
N PRO A 210 3.32 2.72 19.24
CA PRO A 210 4.01 3.56 20.22
C PRO A 210 3.70 5.06 20.10
N ARG A 211 3.48 5.55 18.87
CA ARG A 211 3.09 6.93 18.61
C ARG A 211 1.72 7.27 19.23
N ILE A 212 0.70 6.46 18.96
CA ILE A 212 -0.66 6.71 19.45
C ILE A 212 -0.77 6.50 20.96
N ALA A 213 -0.06 5.52 21.52
CA ALA A 213 0.07 5.38 22.97
C ALA A 213 0.69 6.63 23.62
N TRP A 214 1.81 7.14 23.06
CA TRP A 214 2.45 8.37 23.53
C TRP A 214 1.53 9.60 23.41
N GLU A 215 0.90 9.80 22.25
CA GLU A 215 -0.03 10.91 22.03
C GLU A 215 -1.24 10.84 22.97
N SER A 216 -1.81 9.66 23.22
CA SER A 216 -2.90 9.48 24.19
C SER A 216 -2.51 9.87 25.62
N THR A 217 -1.32 9.48 26.11
CA THR A 217 -0.87 9.89 27.46
C THR A 217 -0.70 11.41 27.63
N ASN A 218 -0.44 12.14 26.54
CA ASN A 218 -0.24 13.59 26.55
C ASN A 218 -1.53 14.38 26.24
N HIS A 219 -2.48 13.80 25.50
CA HIS A 219 -3.68 14.50 25.01
C HIS A 219 -5.02 14.02 25.60
N THR A 220 -5.07 12.87 26.30
CA THR A 220 -6.32 12.33 26.85
C THR A 220 -6.31 12.25 28.38
N SER A 221 -7.42 12.67 29.01
CA SER A 221 -7.56 12.67 30.46
C SER A 221 -7.81 11.27 31.03
N ALA A 222 -6.74 10.52 31.31
CA ALA A 222 -6.66 9.44 32.30
C ALA A 222 -7.75 8.32 32.29
N GLY A 223 -8.44 8.10 31.16
CA GLY A 223 -9.63 7.24 31.11
C GLY A 223 -9.61 6.07 30.12
N ASP A 224 -8.74 6.08 29.11
CA ASP A 224 -8.71 5.10 28.00
C ASP A 224 -7.61 4.03 28.14
N ASP A 225 -6.80 4.05 29.22
CA ASP A 225 -5.79 3.01 29.47
C ASP A 225 -6.42 1.77 30.11
N THR A 226 -6.65 0.74 29.29
CA THR A 226 -7.17 -0.56 29.75
C THR A 226 -6.10 -1.48 30.36
N GLY A 227 -4.87 -0.99 30.55
CA GLY A 227 -3.73 -1.75 31.06
C GLY A 227 -3.06 -2.65 30.02
N ASN A 228 -3.56 -2.64 28.77
CA ASN A 228 -2.99 -3.36 27.64
C ASN A 228 -2.01 -2.49 26.81
N GLY A 229 -1.87 -1.20 27.13
CA GLY A 229 -1.03 -0.26 26.38
C GLY A 229 -1.55 0.12 24.99
N CYS A 230 -2.80 -0.25 24.66
CA CYS A 230 -3.48 0.13 23.42
C CYS A 230 -4.59 1.14 23.68
N VAL A 231 -4.78 2.10 22.77
CA VAL A 231 -5.88 3.08 22.80
C VAL A 231 -7.12 2.52 22.11
N ASP A 232 -8.04 1.96 22.89
CA ASP A 232 -9.19 1.21 22.36
C ASP A 232 -10.12 2.04 21.46
N LYS A 233 -10.32 3.33 21.75
CA LYS A 233 -11.12 4.23 20.91
C LYS A 233 -10.57 4.35 19.48
N VAL A 234 -9.25 4.34 19.32
CA VAL A 234 -8.58 4.36 17.98
C VAL A 234 -8.74 3.01 17.30
N ASN A 235 -8.53 1.91 18.04
CA ASN A 235 -8.73 0.55 17.53
C ASN A 235 -10.16 0.29 17.06
N GLN A 236 -11.18 0.82 17.73
CA GLN A 236 -12.58 0.71 17.30
C GLN A 236 -12.86 1.43 15.97
N LEU A 237 -12.28 2.61 15.75
CA LEU A 237 -12.41 3.35 14.48
C LEU A 237 -11.76 2.58 13.33
N VAL A 238 -10.51 2.11 13.54
CA VAL A 238 -9.78 1.32 12.56
C VAL A 238 -10.47 -0.02 12.26
N PHE A 239 -10.96 -0.72 13.27
CA PHE A 239 -11.70 -1.97 13.08
C PHE A 239 -12.96 -1.75 12.24
N LYS A 240 -13.70 -0.66 12.48
CA LYS A 240 -14.86 -0.28 11.64
C LYS A 240 -14.45 0.00 10.19
N TYR A 241 -13.35 0.73 9.97
CA TYR A 241 -12.82 1.00 8.63
C TYR A 241 -12.47 -0.31 7.88
N ASN A 242 -11.70 -1.18 8.53
CA ASN A 242 -11.28 -2.46 7.97
C ASN A 242 -12.48 -3.34 7.58
N ARG A 243 -13.49 -3.45 8.45
CA ARG A 243 -14.70 -4.24 8.20
C ARG A 243 -15.53 -3.69 7.04
N LEU A 244 -15.70 -2.38 6.94
CA LEU A 244 -16.40 -1.76 5.82
C LEU A 244 -15.62 -1.88 4.50
N LEU A 245 -14.29 -1.79 4.54
CA LEU A 245 -13.44 -2.00 3.37
C LEU A 245 -13.48 -3.48 2.91
N GLU A 246 -13.43 -4.44 3.83
CA GLU A 246 -13.64 -5.87 3.56
C GLU A 246 -14.98 -6.12 2.85
N GLU A 247 -16.08 -5.58 3.40
CA GLU A 247 -17.41 -5.68 2.78
C GLU A 247 -17.47 -5.03 1.39
N HIS A 248 -16.77 -3.92 1.16
CA HIS A 248 -16.74 -3.24 -0.14
C HIS A 248 -15.90 -4.01 -1.16
N VAL A 249 -14.75 -4.57 -0.77
CA VAL A 249 -13.96 -5.48 -1.61
C VAL A 249 -14.76 -6.73 -1.99
N ALA A 250 -15.56 -7.29 -1.07
CA ALA A 250 -16.45 -8.41 -1.37
C ALA A 250 -17.54 -8.03 -2.39
N LYS A 251 -18.13 -6.83 -2.28
CA LYS A 251 -19.10 -6.30 -3.28
C LYS A 251 -18.44 -6.10 -4.65
N LEU A 252 -17.24 -5.53 -4.71
CA LEU A 252 -16.50 -5.30 -5.96
C LEU A 252 -16.14 -6.62 -6.68
N ASN A 253 -15.77 -7.68 -5.95
CA ASN A 253 -15.58 -9.01 -6.56
C ASN A 253 -16.87 -9.59 -7.17
N ALA A 254 -18.04 -9.29 -6.58
CA ALA A 254 -19.33 -9.71 -7.13
C ALA A 254 -19.78 -8.85 -8.33
N GLU A 255 -19.31 -7.60 -8.41
CA GLU A 255 -19.53 -6.66 -9.52
C GLU A 255 -18.63 -6.98 -10.73
N PHE A 256 -17.37 -7.36 -10.48
CA PHE A 256 -16.33 -7.54 -11.49
C PHE A 256 -15.82 -8.98 -11.57
N SER A 257 -16.57 -9.83 -12.29
CA SER A 257 -16.32 -11.29 -12.36
C SER A 257 -15.00 -11.73 -13.02
N ASP A 258 -14.30 -10.83 -13.73
CA ASP A 258 -12.99 -11.09 -14.33
C ASP A 258 -11.82 -10.59 -13.46
N ALA A 259 -12.10 -9.98 -12.31
CA ALA A 259 -11.11 -9.51 -11.34
C ALA A 259 -11.06 -10.39 -10.07
N GLN A 260 -9.90 -10.39 -9.43
CA GLN A 260 -9.66 -10.97 -8.11
C GLN A 260 -9.18 -9.86 -7.18
N MET A 261 -10.04 -9.45 -6.25
CA MET A 261 -9.74 -8.43 -5.25
C MET A 261 -9.68 -9.08 -3.86
N VAL A 262 -8.66 -8.78 -3.07
CA VAL A 262 -8.43 -9.41 -1.77
C VAL A 262 -8.29 -8.32 -0.71
N PHE A 263 -9.10 -8.40 0.35
CA PHE A 263 -8.85 -7.66 1.58
C PHE A 263 -7.83 -8.43 2.43
N CYS A 264 -6.74 -7.78 2.83
CA CYS A 264 -5.70 -8.38 3.66
C CYS A 264 -5.82 -7.87 5.10
N ASP A 265 -6.35 -8.73 5.96
CA ASP A 265 -6.59 -8.43 7.39
C ASP A 265 -5.30 -8.51 8.22
N VAL A 266 -4.45 -7.49 8.05
CA VAL A 266 -3.25 -7.30 8.87
C VAL A 266 -3.59 -6.88 10.32
N TYR A 267 -4.84 -6.47 10.59
CA TYR A 267 -5.28 -6.12 11.94
C TYR A 267 -5.31 -7.36 12.83
N ASN A 268 -6.07 -8.38 12.45
CA ASN A 268 -6.14 -9.62 13.20
C ASN A 268 -4.80 -10.38 13.19
N GLY A 269 -4.05 -10.31 12.09
CA GLY A 269 -2.67 -10.85 12.03
C GLY A 269 -1.72 -10.22 13.08
N MET A 270 -1.78 -8.90 13.27
CA MET A 270 -0.98 -8.24 14.32
C MET A 270 -1.54 -8.45 15.73
N MET A 271 -2.87 -8.46 15.91
CA MET A 271 -3.46 -8.75 17.23
C MET A 271 -3.07 -10.14 17.73
N GLU A 272 -3.01 -11.15 16.85
CA GLU A 272 -2.54 -12.49 17.20
C GLU A 272 -1.08 -12.49 17.68
N ILE A 273 -0.20 -11.71 17.03
CA ILE A 273 1.20 -11.55 17.45
C ILE A 273 1.32 -10.80 18.78
N ILE A 274 0.54 -9.74 18.98
CA ILE A 274 0.51 -8.93 20.21
C ILE A 274 0.02 -9.77 21.40
N ASN A 275 -1.02 -10.58 21.20
CA ASN A 275 -1.59 -11.43 22.24
C ASN A 275 -0.76 -12.69 22.53
N ASN A 276 -0.08 -13.24 21.52
CA ASN A 276 0.68 -14.50 21.62
C ASN A 276 2.18 -14.36 21.27
N PRO A 277 2.92 -13.37 21.82
CA PRO A 277 4.26 -13.00 21.34
C PRO A 277 5.28 -14.14 21.43
N ARG A 278 5.10 -15.08 22.37
CA ARG A 278 5.94 -16.27 22.53
C ARG A 278 5.86 -17.27 21.37
N LEU A 279 4.81 -17.23 20.55
CA LEU A 279 4.68 -18.05 19.35
C LEU A 279 5.43 -17.45 18.15
N TYR A 280 5.64 -16.14 18.15
CA TYR A 280 6.15 -15.39 17.00
C TYR A 280 7.57 -14.82 17.22
N GLY A 281 8.10 -14.85 18.45
CA GLY A 281 9.47 -14.44 18.72
C GLY A 281 9.87 -14.52 20.19
N LYS A 282 11.02 -13.93 20.51
CA LYS A 282 11.42 -13.68 21.89
C LYS A 282 10.88 -12.32 22.31
N LEU A 283 10.22 -12.27 23.46
CA LEU A 283 9.96 -11.00 24.15
C LEU A 283 11.29 -10.29 24.38
N LEU A 284 11.42 -9.05 23.90
CA LEU A 284 12.52 -8.18 24.30
C LEU A 284 12.42 -7.97 25.82
N SER A 285 13.54 -8.10 26.52
CA SER A 285 13.61 -7.71 27.93
C SER A 285 13.24 -6.23 28.06
N PRO A 286 12.57 -5.81 29.15
CA PRO A 286 12.36 -4.40 29.42
C PRO A 286 13.68 -3.65 29.31
N LEU A 287 13.67 -2.50 28.63
CA LEU A 287 14.82 -1.60 28.60
C LEU A 287 15.09 -1.13 30.04
N SER A 288 16.23 -1.53 30.58
CA SER A 288 16.70 -1.24 31.94
C SER A 288 17.38 0.12 32.05
#